data_AF-A0A3B9X4M2-F1
#
_entry.id   AF-A0A3B9X4M2-F1
#
_cell.length_a   1.000
_cell.length_b   1.000
_cell.length_c   1.000
_cell.angle_alpha   90.00
_cell.angle_beta   90.00
_cell.angle_gamma   90.00
#
_symmetry.space_group_name_H-M   'P 1'
#
loop_
_entity.id
_entity.type
_entity.pdbx_description
1 polymer ?
#
loop_
_entity_poly.entity_id
_entity_poly.type
_entity_poly.pdbx_seq_one_letter_code
_entity_poly.pdbx_strand_id
1 'polypeptide(L)' 'MKNTPKADLVIDALLMAVWRRKPKDRVLIHSDRGVQYTCSDWRTFLKDNNLQA' A
#
# COMPACT_ATOMS: atom_id res chain seq x y z
N MET A 1 2.47 -16.51 4.83
CA MET A 1 2.85 -16.53 3.40
C MET A 1 2.08 -15.42 2.72
N LYS A 2 2.77 -14.49 2.05
CA LYS A 2 2.13 -13.39 1.29
C LYS A 2 1.49 -13.99 0.03
N ASN A 3 0.23 -13.68 -0.22
CA ASN A 3 -0.63 -14.53 -1.06
C ASN A 3 -0.83 -14.08 -2.52
N THR A 4 -0.14 -13.05 -3.02
CA THR A 4 -0.19 -12.71 -4.46
C THR A 4 0.99 -11.83 -4.91
N PRO A 5 1.83 -12.27 -5.87
CA PRO A 5 3.00 -11.53 -6.35
C PRO A 5 2.72 -10.11 -6.84
N LYS A 6 1.50 -9.84 -7.33
CA LYS A 6 1.08 -8.52 -7.79
C LYS A 6 0.89 -7.52 -6.65
N ALA A 7 0.49 -7.97 -5.46
CA ALA A 7 0.32 -7.10 -4.29
C ALA A 7 1.66 -6.69 -3.71
N ASP A 8 2.63 -7.61 -3.68
CA ASP A 8 3.98 -7.34 -3.16
C ASP A 8 4.66 -6.22 -3.95
N LEU A 9 4.59 -6.24 -5.28
CA LEU A 9 5.17 -5.18 -6.13
C LEU A 9 4.58 -3.79 -5.84
N VAL A 10 3.25 -3.72 -5.64
CA VAL A 10 2.58 -2.45 -5.32
C VAL A 10 3.00 -1.96 -3.93
N ILE A 11 3.05 -2.87 -2.96
CA ILE A 11 3.47 -2.56 -1.58
C ILE A 11 4.91 -2.06 -1.56
N ASP A 12 5.83 -2.73 -2.24
CA ASP A 12 7.24 -2.34 -2.31
C ASP A 12 7.39 -0.97 -2.97
N ALA A 13 6.68 -0.71 -4.06
CA ALA A 13 6.69 0.59 -4.74
C ALA A 13 6.20 1.73 -3.83
N LEU A 14 5.11 1.51 -3.09
CA LEU A 14 4.59 2.50 -2.16
C LEU A 14 5.48 2.69 -0.95
N LEU A 15 6.07 1.62 -0.42
CA LEU A 15 7.02 1.71 0.69
C LEU A 15 8.21 2.61 0.32
N MET A 16 8.79 2.41 -0.87
CA MET A 16 9.85 3.28 -1.40
C MET A 16 9.38 4.74 -1.54
N ALA A 17 8.15 4.97 -2.01
CA ALA A 17 7.60 6.32 -2.14
C ALA A 17 7.40 7.00 -0.77
N VAL A 18 6.88 6.29 0.22
CA VAL A 18 6.69 6.77 1.60
C VAL A 18 8.03 7.15 2.22
N TRP A 19 9.04 6.28 2.10
CA TRP A 19 10.38 6.56 2.62
C TRP A 19 11.04 7.78 1.97
N ARG A 20 10.86 7.96 0.67
CA ARG A 20 11.44 9.09 -0.06
C ARG A 20 10.72 10.41 0.25
N ARG A 21 9.39 10.39 0.35
CA ARG A 21 8.57 11.61 0.49
C ARG A 21 8.32 12.01 1.95
N LYS A 22 8.37 11.05 2.89
CA LYS A 22 8.14 11.25 4.32
C LYS A 22 6.90 12.11 4.61
N PRO A 23 5.70 11.71 4.13
CA PRO A 23 4.49 12.48 4.34
C PRO A 23 4.22 12.63 5.84
N LYS A 24 3.80 13.83 6.26
CA LYS A 24 3.44 14.12 7.66
C LYS A 24 1.98 13.83 7.94
N ASP A 25 1.13 14.08 6.95
CA ASP A 25 -0.31 13.86 7.03
C ASP A 25 -0.70 12.53 6.38
N ARG A 26 -1.93 12.07 6.69
CA ARG A 26 -2.48 10.86 6.09
C ARG A 26 -2.65 11.06 4.58
N VAL A 27 -2.15 10.11 3.81
CA VAL A 27 -2.19 10.15 2.33
C VAL A 27 -3.31 9.27 1.81
N LEU A 28 -4.15 9.83 0.92
CA LEU A 28 -5.13 9.08 0.14
C LEU A 28 -4.46 8.49 -1.11
N ILE A 29 -4.54 7.17 -1.25
CA ILE A 29 -4.11 6.41 -2.41
C ILE A 29 -5.35 6.10 -3.24
N HIS A 30 -5.38 6.56 -4.49
CA HIS A 30 -6.39 6.13 -5.45
C HIS A 30 -5.88 4.90 -6.19
N SER A 31 -6.62 3.80 -6.14
CA SER A 31 -6.30 2.56 -6.85
C SER A 31 -7.51 2.03 -7.61
N ASP A 32 -7.24 1.27 -8.67
CA ASP A 32 -8.28 0.63 -9.47
C ASP A 32 -8.89 -0.58 -8.75
N ARG A 33 -9.94 -1.17 -9.33
CA ARG A 33 -10.48 -2.45 -8.86
C ARG A 33 -9.52 -3.59 -9.20
N GLY A 34 -8.85 -4.12 -8.18
CA GLY A 34 -7.98 -5.29 -8.31
C GLY A 34 -7.75 -5.98 -6.97
N VAL A 35 -7.55 -7.30 -6.99
CA VAL A 35 -7.32 -8.11 -5.79
C VAL A 35 -6.10 -7.63 -4.98
N GLN A 36 -5.09 -7.08 -5.66
CA GLN A 36 -3.91 -6.48 -5.04
C GLN A 36 -4.22 -5.25 -4.17
N TYR A 37 -5.39 -4.61 -4.36
CA TYR A 37 -5.83 -3.44 -3.58
C TYR A 37 -6.95 -3.78 -2.58
N THR A 38 -7.33 -5.06 -2.47
CA THR A 38 -8.39 -5.49 -1.55
C THR A 38 -7.95 -6.59 -0.59
N CYS A 39 -6.76 -7.16 -0.78
CA CYS A 39 -6.22 -8.24 0.05
C CYS A 39 -5.83 -7.77 1.47
N SER A 40 -5.60 -8.72 2.37
CA SER A 40 -5.20 -8.44 3.76
C SER A 40 -3.88 -7.69 3.84
N ASP A 41 -2.89 -8.10 3.06
CA ASP A 41 -1.54 -7.54 3.11
C ASP A 41 -1.54 -6.05 2.72
N TRP A 42 -2.35 -5.69 1.73
CA TRP A 42 -2.61 -4.30 1.33
C TRP A 42 -3.24 -3.48 2.47
N ARG A 43 -4.32 -3.99 3.09
CA ARG A 43 -5.02 -3.28 4.17
C ARG A 43 -4.11 -3.06 5.39
N THR A 44 -3.32 -4.07 5.75
CA THR A 44 -2.33 -3.98 6.83
C THR A 44 -1.26 -2.93 6.48
N PHE A 45 -0.71 -2.98 5.27
CA PHE A 45 0.28 -2.00 4.81
C PHE A 45 -0.22 -0.56 4.89
N LEU A 46 -1.47 -0.29 4.44
CA LEU A 46 -2.05 1.05 4.52
C LEU A 46 -2.14 1.56 5.95
N LYS A 47 -2.63 0.71 6.87
CA LYS A 47 -2.76 1.05 8.30
C LYS A 47 -1.41 1.38 8.93
N ASP A 48 -0.39 0.56 8.66
CA ASP A 48 0.93 0.69 9.27
C ASP A 48 1.70 1.92 8.77
N ASN A 49 1.38 2.41 7.57
CA ASN A 49 2.08 3.53 6.93
C ASN A 49 1.27 4.83 6.91
N ASN A 50 0.19 4.93 7.71
CA ASN A 50 -0.72 6.08 7.74
C ASN A 50 -1.24 6.48 6.34
N LEU A 51 -1.64 5.47 5.56
CA LEU A 51 -2.26 5.62 4.26
C LEU A 51 -3.73 5.22 4.32
N GLN A 52 -4.53 5.75 3.40
CA GLN A 52 -5.93 5.36 3.20
C GLN A 52 -6.16 5.11 1.70
N ALA A 53 -7.03 4.18 1.35
CA ALA A 53 -7.42 3.88 -0.02
C ALA A 53 -8.94 3.65 -0.08
#